data_AF-A0A558HM54-F1
#
_entry.id   AF-A0A558HM54-F1
#
_cell.length_a   1.000
_cell.length_b   1.000
_cell.length_c   1.000
_cell.angle_alpha   90.00
_cell.angle_beta   90.00
_cell.angle_gamma   90.00
#
_symmetry.space_group_name_H-M   'P 1'
#
loop_
_entity.id
_entity.type
_entity.pdbx_description
1 polymer ?
#
loop_
_entity_poly.entity_id
_entity_poly.type
_entity_poly.pdbx_seq_one_letter_code
_entity_poly.pdbx_strand_id
1 'polypeptide(L)'
;VYDYPGEYYFDDHSRGERLTVNRLEAHESRAKRFYGAGGTRQLKVGRWFELSQHARHEDGDSSEREFLVLSLTVCAENALPVSAHLKALPGSLQARMAEARQAHGLESDAQDDYADVGTGQYLIDFESQRLSQPYRPSLDHPRPNLGGPQTAIVVGPENEEIHTDALNRVRVQFHWDRNEKGAADASCWLRVAQPNAGAGWGSVFVPRIGQEVIVDFLEGDADRPLITGRVYNGDQTPQWHSNGLLSGMKSKTYRGNKYNELVFDDATDQERVRLNSEHEKSQLNLGYLIHQQGNTRGSFRGTGFELRSDAYGAIRAHQGLLLTSWGQIAASGEQLDLTPAQQQLASAYQLSNTLSESATSHNAEALESRVNLKQASEDAQGRYGAEDSGSSFDGTSAQGAANGGRGEAARLNAPWLHVSSPAGIATSTPESLHMAQGKSLSITSGEDINLATGRSLIASLSEKFSLFVQRAGIKLFAARGKVEMQAQSDAMELTSEKGMTITSTEGAVTLQAKNEILLSSGGGYLRLSGGNIEVHGPGLVDVKGAQHSFGGPASMEASMPELPEGGCETQMTGADDDNAGAVAL
;
A
#
# COMPACT_ATOMS: atom_id res chain seq x y z
N VAL A 1 27.93 15.47 43.40
CA VAL A 1 28.47 15.47 42.02
C VAL A 1 27.41 14.84 41.14
N TYR A 2 27.04 15.47 40.02
CA TYR A 2 26.12 14.89 39.04
C TYR A 2 26.87 14.78 37.71
N ASP A 3 26.85 13.60 37.11
CA ASP A 3 27.47 13.27 35.83
C ASP A 3 26.47 12.39 35.06
N TYR A 4 26.07 12.84 33.87
CA TYR A 4 25.09 12.13 33.04
C TYR A 4 25.84 11.37 31.94
N PRO A 5 25.93 10.02 32.02
CA PRO A 5 26.70 9.25 31.06
C PRO A 5 25.93 8.93 29.77
N GLY A 6 24.69 9.42 29.62
CA GLY A 6 23.79 9.11 28.51
C GLY A 6 22.73 8.06 28.85
N GLU A 7 21.71 7.97 28.00
CA GLU A 7 20.61 7.01 28.14
C GLU A 7 21.07 5.57 27.81
N TYR A 8 20.60 4.57 28.55
CA TYR A 8 21.02 3.16 28.38
C TYR A 8 22.53 2.91 28.51
N TYR A 9 23.24 3.77 29.26
CA TYR A 9 24.68 3.64 29.43
C TYR A 9 25.09 2.39 30.23
N PHE A 10 24.23 1.94 31.15
CA PHE A 10 24.45 0.72 31.94
C PHE A 10 23.41 -0.32 31.56
N ASP A 11 23.85 -1.57 31.43
CA ASP A 11 22.96 -2.70 31.09
C ASP A 11 21.85 -2.92 32.13
N ASP A 12 22.15 -2.66 33.40
CA ASP A 12 21.22 -2.78 34.51
C ASP A 12 21.46 -1.70 35.59
N HIS A 13 20.44 -1.48 36.41
CA HIS A 13 20.48 -0.49 37.50
C HIS A 13 21.56 -0.80 38.55
N SER A 14 21.72 -2.08 38.92
CA SER A 14 22.66 -2.50 39.97
C SER A 14 24.12 -2.22 39.60
N ARG A 15 24.48 -2.38 38.32
CA ARG A 15 25.79 -2.05 37.77
C ARG A 15 26.02 -0.54 37.80
N GLY A 16 25.01 0.25 37.41
CA GLY A 16 25.05 1.71 37.49
C GLY A 16 25.23 2.22 38.92
N GLU A 17 24.50 1.64 39.87
CA GLU A 17 24.61 1.95 41.30
C GLU A 17 26.01 1.61 41.83
N ARG A 18 26.53 0.41 41.54
CA ARG A 18 27.88 0.01 41.96
C ARG A 18 28.96 0.94 41.41
N LEU A 19 28.86 1.34 40.14
CA LEU A 19 29.82 2.27 39.53
C LEU A 19 29.71 3.68 40.12
N THR A 20 28.50 4.10 40.50
CA THR A 20 28.27 5.35 41.22
C THR A 20 28.87 5.33 42.62
N VAL A 21 28.67 4.24 43.37
CA VAL A 21 29.29 4.02 44.68
C VAL A 21 30.81 4.03 44.56
N ASN A 22 31.39 3.32 43.59
CA ASN A 22 32.84 3.34 43.35
C ASN A 22 33.36 4.77 43.06
N ARG A 23 32.61 5.58 42.32
CA ARG A 23 32.98 6.99 42.06
C ARG A 23 32.88 7.83 43.33
N LEU A 24 31.83 7.64 44.15
CA LEU A 24 31.67 8.33 45.42
C LEU A 24 32.80 7.97 46.40
N GLU A 25 33.08 6.67 46.55
CA GLU A 25 34.20 6.16 47.36
C GLU A 25 35.55 6.76 46.92
N ALA A 26 35.76 6.98 45.61
CA ALA A 26 36.96 7.66 45.10
C ALA A 26 37.03 9.13 45.52
N HIS A 27 35.90 9.82 45.61
CA HIS A 27 35.83 11.18 46.15
C HIS A 27 36.05 11.20 47.67
N GLU A 28 35.39 10.32 48.42
CA GLU A 28 35.53 10.20 49.88
C GLU A 28 36.95 9.82 50.30
N SER A 29 37.56 8.87 49.59
CA SER A 29 38.96 8.49 49.75
C SER A 29 39.86 9.74 49.69
N ARG A 30 39.68 10.61 48.68
CA ARG A 30 40.46 11.84 48.52
C ARG A 30 40.09 12.95 49.50
N ALA A 31 38.89 12.93 50.08
CA ALA A 31 38.42 13.98 50.98
C ALA A 31 39.22 14.03 52.29
N LYS A 32 39.74 12.88 52.77
CA LYS A 32 40.55 12.81 53.99
C LYS A 32 41.80 11.96 53.78
N ARG A 33 42.93 12.65 53.64
CA ARG A 33 44.28 12.06 53.55
C ARG A 33 45.08 12.35 54.81
N PHE A 34 45.92 11.40 55.19
CA PHE A 34 46.87 11.52 56.28
C PHE A 34 48.27 11.43 55.70
N TYR A 35 49.12 12.38 56.07
CA TYR A 35 50.51 12.41 55.67
C TYR A 35 51.37 12.14 56.89
N GLY A 36 52.33 11.24 56.75
CA GLY A 36 53.23 10.87 57.83
C GLY A 36 54.66 10.76 57.33
N ALA A 37 55.58 10.93 58.27
CA ALA A 37 57.02 10.82 58.08
C ALA A 37 57.61 9.86 59.12
N GLY A 38 58.67 9.14 58.80
CA GLY A 38 59.35 8.26 59.75
C GLY A 38 60.49 7.44 59.17
N GLY A 39 60.86 6.35 59.86
CA GLY A 39 61.97 5.46 59.46
C GLY A 39 61.60 3.98 59.32
N THR A 40 60.29 3.67 59.23
CA THR A 40 59.79 2.29 59.23
C THR A 40 60.07 1.58 57.90
N ARG A 41 61.08 0.71 57.88
CA ARG A 41 61.51 -0.05 56.69
C ARG A 41 60.49 -1.08 56.17
N GLN A 42 59.54 -1.49 57.01
CA GLN A 42 58.54 -2.50 56.66
C GLN A 42 57.28 -1.92 56.01
N LEU A 43 57.15 -0.59 55.97
CA LEU A 43 55.99 0.07 55.37
C LEU A 43 55.97 -0.13 53.86
N LYS A 44 54.81 -0.47 53.28
CA LYS A 44 54.63 -0.72 51.84
C LYS A 44 53.29 -0.19 51.37
N VAL A 45 53.25 0.37 50.16
CA VAL A 45 52.00 0.76 49.48
C VAL A 45 51.09 -0.46 49.35
N GLY A 46 49.79 -0.28 49.62
CA GLY A 46 48.78 -1.34 49.60
C GLY A 46 48.74 -2.20 50.87
N ARG A 47 49.61 -1.95 51.86
CA ARG A 47 49.49 -2.51 53.21
C ARG A 47 48.93 -1.49 54.19
N TRP A 48 48.47 -1.97 55.34
CA TRP A 48 47.99 -1.12 56.42
C TRP A 48 48.83 -1.30 57.69
N PHE A 49 48.73 -0.33 58.59
CA PHE A 49 49.34 -0.35 59.92
C PHE A 49 48.39 0.24 60.95
N GLU A 50 48.56 -0.13 62.22
CA GLU A 50 47.88 0.53 63.34
C GLU A 50 48.81 1.58 63.96
N LEU A 51 48.31 2.80 64.16
CA LEU A 51 49.03 3.91 64.77
C LEU A 51 48.79 3.93 66.27
N SER A 52 49.81 3.59 67.05
CA SER A 52 49.82 3.72 68.52
C SER A 52 50.59 4.96 68.99
N GLN A 53 50.33 5.42 70.22
CA GLN A 53 51.08 6.51 70.88
C GLN A 53 51.00 7.88 70.19
N HIS A 54 49.89 8.19 69.54
CA HIS A 54 49.65 9.49 68.90
C HIS A 54 48.51 10.23 69.62
N ALA A 55 48.78 11.41 70.17
CA ALA A 55 47.88 12.16 71.07
C ALA A 55 46.45 12.44 70.53
N ARG A 56 46.24 12.42 69.21
CA ARG A 56 44.92 12.57 68.58
C ARG A 56 44.19 11.27 68.24
N HIS A 57 44.86 10.13 68.34
CA HIS A 57 44.35 8.81 67.94
C HIS A 57 44.40 7.81 69.09
N GLU A 58 44.91 8.19 70.26
CA GLU A 58 45.12 7.30 71.42
C GLU A 58 43.80 6.83 72.04
N ASP A 59 42.81 7.73 72.14
CA ASP A 59 41.51 7.48 72.78
C ASP A 59 40.41 6.99 71.81
N GLY A 60 40.74 6.80 70.53
CA GLY A 60 39.79 6.35 69.50
C GLY A 60 39.65 4.82 69.41
N ASP A 61 38.58 4.35 68.74
CA ASP A 61 38.43 2.93 68.39
C ASP A 61 39.57 2.45 67.45
N SER A 62 39.86 1.16 67.46
CA SER A 62 40.83 0.49 66.58
C SER A 62 40.69 0.91 65.11
N SER A 63 39.46 1.00 64.60
CA SER A 63 39.14 1.44 63.24
C SER A 63 39.55 2.90 62.91
N GLU A 64 39.81 3.72 63.93
CA GLU A 64 40.33 5.09 63.81
C GLU A 64 41.86 5.18 63.85
N ARG A 65 42.52 4.07 64.20
CA ARG A 65 43.98 3.92 64.31
C ARG A 65 44.57 3.08 63.18
N GLU A 66 43.75 2.37 62.41
CA GLU A 66 44.20 1.59 61.25
C GLU A 66 44.27 2.44 59.97
N PHE A 67 45.44 2.46 59.34
CA PHE A 67 45.71 3.26 58.14
C PHE A 67 46.26 2.42 57.00
N LEU A 68 45.62 2.50 55.83
CA LEU A 68 46.09 1.96 54.55
C LEU A 68 47.09 2.94 53.91
N VAL A 69 48.27 2.44 53.54
CA VAL A 69 49.33 3.21 52.86
C VAL A 69 49.04 3.28 51.37
N LEU A 70 48.92 4.49 50.83
CA LEU A 70 48.56 4.77 49.44
C LEU A 70 49.75 5.19 48.58
N SER A 71 50.67 5.95 49.15
CA SER A 71 51.91 6.33 48.50
C SER A 71 53.05 6.30 49.51
N LEU A 72 54.25 5.98 49.04
CA LEU A 72 55.46 5.89 49.86
C LEU A 72 56.63 6.43 49.05
N THR A 73 57.25 7.49 49.57
CA THR A 73 58.52 8.01 49.08
C THR A 73 59.60 7.56 50.05
N VAL A 74 60.62 6.89 49.54
CA VAL A 74 61.73 6.36 50.34
C VAL A 74 63.02 7.09 49.97
N CYS A 75 63.64 7.71 50.97
CA CYS A 75 64.96 8.33 50.88
C CYS A 75 65.92 7.52 51.77
N ALA A 76 66.77 6.71 51.16
CA ALA A 76 67.69 5.83 51.88
C ALA A 76 69.15 6.13 51.53
N GLU A 77 69.97 6.32 52.55
CA GLU A 77 71.42 6.50 52.45
C GLU A 77 72.14 5.41 53.23
N ASN A 78 73.13 4.80 52.59
CA ASN A 78 73.93 3.76 53.22
C ASN A 78 75.16 4.36 53.90
N ALA A 79 75.47 3.91 55.12
CA ALA A 79 76.67 4.28 55.88
C ALA A 79 77.91 3.52 55.39
N LEU A 80 78.26 3.67 54.11
CA LEU A 80 79.50 3.10 53.59
C LEU A 80 80.67 4.04 53.92
N PRO A 81 81.78 3.54 54.47
CA PRO A 81 82.94 4.37 54.86
C PRO A 81 83.65 5.07 53.69
N VAL A 82 83.23 4.82 52.44
CA VAL A 82 83.78 5.43 51.22
C VAL A 82 83.05 6.73 50.83
N SER A 83 81.86 6.98 51.38
CA SER A 83 80.97 8.08 50.98
C SER A 83 81.49 9.47 51.37
N ALA A 84 82.31 9.58 52.42
CA ALA A 84 82.83 10.86 52.93
C ALA A 84 83.88 11.52 52.01
N HIS A 85 84.41 10.80 51.02
CA HIS A 85 85.52 11.27 50.17
C HIS A 85 85.13 11.50 48.70
N LEU A 86 83.87 11.28 48.32
CA LEU A 86 83.40 11.44 46.95
C LEU A 86 82.87 12.86 46.69
N LYS A 87 83.43 13.55 45.69
CA LYS A 87 82.90 14.85 45.23
C LYS A 87 81.52 14.68 44.62
N ALA A 88 80.61 15.60 44.93
CA ALA A 88 79.28 15.68 44.35
C ALA A 88 79.35 15.69 42.81
N LEU A 89 78.74 14.69 42.16
CA LEU A 89 78.64 14.62 40.71
C LEU A 89 77.43 15.45 40.23
N PRO A 90 77.49 16.05 39.02
CA PRO A 90 76.32 16.69 38.41
C PRO A 90 75.14 15.72 38.32
N GLY A 91 73.96 16.14 38.78
CA GLY A 91 72.76 15.29 38.82
C GLY A 91 72.66 14.35 40.03
N SER A 92 73.56 14.47 41.02
CA SER A 92 73.45 13.68 42.26
C SER A 92 72.18 14.01 43.05
N LEU A 93 71.67 13.01 43.77
CA LEU A 93 70.49 13.16 44.64
C LEU A 93 70.81 13.86 45.96
N GLN A 94 72.06 14.29 46.20
CA GLN A 94 72.51 14.87 47.47
C GLN A 94 71.67 16.08 47.90
N ALA A 95 71.29 16.95 46.97
CA ALA A 95 70.38 18.08 47.26
C ALA A 95 69.00 17.58 47.73
N ARG A 96 68.42 16.59 47.03
CA ARG A 96 67.13 15.98 47.41
C ARG A 96 67.21 15.22 48.75
N MET A 97 68.35 14.61 49.05
CA MET A 97 68.57 13.94 50.34
C MET A 97 68.72 14.96 51.47
N ALA A 98 69.39 16.09 51.23
CA ALA A 98 69.47 17.20 52.19
C ALA A 98 68.11 17.84 52.45
N GLU A 99 67.31 18.06 51.40
CA GLU A 99 65.91 18.52 51.50
C GLU A 99 65.06 17.54 52.31
N ALA A 100 65.18 16.23 52.06
CA ALA A 100 64.47 15.21 52.84
C ALA A 100 64.90 15.20 54.32
N ARG A 101 66.20 15.34 54.61
CA ARG A 101 66.70 15.46 56.00
C ARG A 101 66.09 16.67 56.71
N GLN A 102 66.12 17.82 56.05
CA GLN A 102 65.57 19.06 56.58
C GLN A 102 64.05 18.95 56.83
N ALA A 103 63.31 18.36 55.89
CA ALA A 103 61.86 18.12 56.03
C ALA A 103 61.52 17.19 57.20
N HIS A 104 62.42 16.29 57.58
CA HIS A 104 62.29 15.38 58.73
C HIS A 104 62.85 15.99 60.04
N GLY A 105 63.18 17.28 60.04
CA GLY A 105 63.68 18.00 61.24
C GLY A 105 65.10 17.62 61.65
N LEU A 106 65.87 17.01 60.76
CA LEU A 106 67.28 16.67 60.97
C LEU A 106 68.14 17.87 60.50
N GLU A 107 68.28 18.89 61.35
CA GLU A 107 69.18 20.02 61.09
C GLU A 107 70.65 19.63 61.34
N SER A 108 71.55 20.17 60.51
CA SER A 108 72.97 19.82 60.49
C SER A 108 73.77 20.52 61.60
N ASP A 109 73.41 20.31 62.86
CA ASP A 109 74.21 20.78 64.01
C ASP A 109 74.87 19.61 64.72
N ALA A 110 75.59 18.80 63.96
CA ALA A 110 76.60 17.90 64.50
C ALA A 110 77.57 17.51 63.39
N GLN A 111 78.79 18.03 63.48
CA GLN A 111 79.97 17.46 62.84
C GLN A 111 80.36 16.21 63.66
N ASP A 112 79.45 15.24 63.74
CA ASP A 112 79.65 14.02 64.51
C ASP A 112 80.42 13.00 63.67
N ASP A 113 81.45 12.49 64.32
CA ASP A 113 82.48 11.60 63.83
C ASP A 113 81.86 10.34 63.20
N TYR A 114 82.19 10.07 61.93
CA TYR A 114 81.70 8.91 61.18
C TYR A 114 82.08 7.57 61.85
N ALA A 115 83.00 7.61 62.83
CA ALA A 115 83.59 6.46 63.51
C ALA A 115 82.76 5.90 64.68
N ASP A 116 81.91 6.68 65.36
CA ASP A 116 81.20 6.21 66.56
C ASP A 116 79.66 6.08 66.41
N VAL A 117 79.04 6.71 65.39
CA VAL A 117 77.59 6.62 65.15
C VAL A 117 77.34 6.38 63.66
N GLY A 118 77.06 5.14 63.26
CA GLY A 118 76.82 4.79 61.85
C GLY A 118 75.74 5.67 61.20
N THR A 119 76.13 6.54 60.28
CA THR A 119 75.33 7.66 59.72
C THR A 119 74.41 7.27 58.56
N GLY A 120 73.85 6.05 58.59
CA GLY A 120 72.98 5.54 57.54
C GLY A 120 71.53 5.97 57.80
N GLN A 121 70.89 6.59 56.83
CA GLN A 121 69.54 7.14 57.00
C GLN A 121 68.52 6.39 56.17
N TYR A 122 67.34 6.17 56.73
CA TYR A 122 66.20 5.61 56.01
C TYR A 122 64.99 6.44 56.39
N LEU A 123 64.65 7.40 55.53
CA LEU A 123 63.55 8.33 55.70
C LEU A 123 62.42 7.92 54.77
N ILE A 124 61.21 7.91 55.31
CA ILE A 124 60.00 7.63 54.55
C ILE A 124 59.00 8.76 54.73
N ASP A 125 58.46 9.23 53.62
CA ASP A 125 57.25 10.06 53.59
C ASP A 125 56.14 9.23 52.97
N PHE A 126 54.97 9.20 53.60
CA PHE A 126 53.86 8.41 53.12
C PHE A 126 52.54 9.16 53.18
N GLU A 127 51.69 8.87 52.20
CA GLU A 127 50.28 9.21 52.21
C GLU A 127 49.49 7.98 52.62
N SER A 128 48.50 8.17 53.47
CA SER A 128 47.63 7.12 53.96
C SER A 128 46.19 7.59 54.10
N GLN A 129 45.28 6.63 54.20
CA GLN A 129 43.87 6.84 54.55
C GLN A 129 43.48 5.85 55.65
N ARG A 130 42.36 6.08 56.34
CA ARG A 130 41.83 5.07 57.27
C ARG A 130 41.48 3.78 56.53
N LEU A 131 41.77 2.62 57.14
CA LEU A 131 41.49 1.31 56.56
C LEU A 131 39.98 1.07 56.38
N SER A 132 39.16 1.65 57.26
CA SER A 132 37.70 1.60 57.21
C SER A 132 37.09 2.29 55.98
N GLN A 133 37.81 3.21 55.33
CA GLN A 133 37.37 3.83 54.09
C GLN A 133 37.83 2.98 52.89
N PRO A 134 36.93 2.55 51.98
CA PRO A 134 37.34 1.91 50.73
C PRO A 134 38.23 2.81 49.87
N TYR A 135 39.32 2.27 49.33
CA TYR A 135 40.14 2.96 48.33
C TYR A 135 39.62 2.69 46.91
N ARG A 136 39.55 3.75 46.10
CA ARG A 136 39.29 3.70 44.66
C ARG A 136 40.24 4.67 43.94
N PRO A 137 40.82 4.28 42.80
CA PRO A 137 41.70 5.16 42.04
C PRO A 137 40.93 6.35 41.44
N SER A 138 41.62 7.47 41.23
CA SER A 138 41.09 8.61 40.47
C SER A 138 40.94 8.25 38.99
N LEU A 139 39.94 8.85 38.35
CA LEU A 139 39.73 8.72 36.92
C LEU A 139 40.59 9.75 36.18
N ASP A 140 41.88 9.43 36.01
CA ASP A 140 42.85 10.33 35.37
C ASP A 140 43.01 10.05 33.86
N HIS A 141 42.41 8.98 33.36
CA HIS A 141 42.43 8.60 31.96
C HIS A 141 41.20 9.14 31.22
N PRO A 142 41.38 9.98 30.18
CA PRO A 142 40.26 10.41 29.36
C PRO A 142 39.65 9.23 28.62
N ARG A 143 38.32 9.18 28.52
CA ARG A 143 37.63 8.18 27.70
C ARG A 143 37.99 8.40 26.22
N PRO A 144 38.20 7.33 25.42
CA PRO A 144 38.27 7.45 23.97
C PRO A 144 37.01 8.14 23.43
N ASN A 145 37.19 9.23 22.72
CA ASN A 145 36.09 9.99 22.11
C ASN A 145 36.20 9.92 20.59
N LEU A 146 35.14 9.43 19.94
CA LEU A 146 35.04 9.43 18.49
C LEU A 146 34.49 10.78 18.03
N GLY A 147 35.34 11.57 17.37
CA GLY A 147 35.03 12.94 16.95
C GLY A 147 34.00 13.08 15.83
N GLY A 148 33.38 11.99 15.37
CA GLY A 148 32.37 12.03 14.33
C GLY A 148 31.97 10.65 13.78
N PRO A 149 30.98 10.62 12.89
CA PRO A 149 30.50 9.39 12.29
C PRO A 149 31.55 8.77 11.36
N GLN A 150 31.45 7.45 11.19
CA GLN A 150 32.29 6.67 10.30
C GLN A 150 31.42 5.85 9.35
N THR A 151 31.98 5.38 8.24
CA THR A 151 31.27 4.37 7.43
C THR A 151 31.72 2.96 7.79
N ALA A 152 30.81 2.01 7.58
CA ALA A 152 31.06 0.59 7.79
C ALA A 152 30.28 -0.23 6.75
N ILE A 153 30.69 -1.47 6.54
CA ILE A 153 30.02 -2.40 5.62
C ILE A 153 29.15 -3.36 6.44
N VAL A 154 27.90 -3.54 6.03
CA VAL A 154 26.99 -4.51 6.67
C VAL A 154 27.48 -5.94 6.41
N VAL A 155 27.54 -6.77 7.45
CA VAL A 155 28.03 -8.15 7.38
C VAL A 155 27.00 -9.14 7.92
N GLY A 156 27.18 -10.42 7.58
CA GLY A 156 26.34 -11.52 8.03
C GLY A 156 26.86 -12.87 7.53
N PRO A 157 26.11 -13.95 7.77
CA PRO A 157 26.51 -15.30 7.36
C PRO A 157 26.77 -15.43 5.86
N GLU A 158 27.65 -16.37 5.49
CA GLU A 158 27.89 -16.69 4.08
C GLU A 158 26.60 -17.10 3.35
N ASN A 159 26.50 -16.73 2.08
CA ASN A 159 25.35 -17.01 1.21
C ASN A 159 24.03 -16.40 1.67
N GLU A 160 24.07 -15.40 2.56
CA GLU A 160 22.91 -14.66 3.01
C GLU A 160 22.90 -13.23 2.42
N GLU A 161 21.71 -12.69 2.16
CA GLU A 161 21.56 -11.31 1.66
C GLU A 161 21.10 -10.35 2.77
N ILE A 162 20.41 -10.88 3.80
CA ILE A 162 19.82 -10.10 4.89
C ILE A 162 20.10 -10.81 6.22
N HIS A 163 20.71 -10.09 7.17
CA HIS A 163 20.97 -10.62 8.51
C HIS A 163 20.53 -9.62 9.58
N THR A 164 19.42 -9.94 10.25
CA THR A 164 18.80 -9.09 11.27
C THR A 164 18.23 -9.86 12.45
N ASP A 165 17.97 -9.15 13.54
CA ASP A 165 17.21 -9.65 14.69
C ASP A 165 15.76 -9.13 14.74
N ALA A 166 15.05 -9.39 15.84
CA ALA A 166 13.66 -8.98 16.05
C ALA A 166 13.42 -7.45 16.02
N LEU A 167 14.48 -6.65 16.12
CA LEU A 167 14.42 -5.18 16.08
C LEU A 167 14.94 -4.61 14.75
N ASN A 168 15.18 -5.46 13.75
CA ASN A 168 15.82 -5.10 12.48
C ASN A 168 17.20 -4.45 12.66
N ARG A 169 17.92 -4.80 13.74
CA ARG A 169 19.32 -4.41 13.91
C ARG A 169 20.19 -5.22 12.94
N VAL A 170 21.31 -4.64 12.52
CA VAL A 170 22.28 -5.30 11.64
C VAL A 170 23.66 -5.35 12.31
N ARG A 171 24.57 -6.15 11.75
CA ARG A 171 25.98 -6.17 12.13
C ARG A 171 26.81 -5.53 11.03
N VAL A 172 27.92 -4.92 11.42
CA VAL A 172 28.80 -4.20 10.50
C VAL A 172 30.26 -4.55 10.75
N GLN A 173 31.08 -4.39 9.73
CA GLN A 173 32.53 -4.37 9.86
C GLN A 173 33.04 -2.97 9.54
N PHE A 174 33.74 -2.38 10.50
CA PHE A 174 34.42 -1.10 10.30
C PHE A 174 35.69 -1.28 9.48
N HIS A 175 36.07 -0.25 8.72
CA HIS A 175 37.24 -0.31 7.83
C HIS A 175 38.58 -0.51 8.54
N TRP A 176 38.65 -0.14 9.82
CA TRP A 176 39.82 -0.30 10.67
C TRP A 176 39.85 -1.64 11.42
N ASP A 177 38.81 -2.46 11.32
CA ASP A 177 38.80 -3.80 11.91
C ASP A 177 39.80 -4.71 11.17
N ARG A 178 40.74 -5.26 11.93
CA ARG A 178 41.84 -6.08 11.44
C ARG A 178 41.58 -7.59 11.57
N ASN A 179 40.44 -7.96 12.18
CA ASN A 179 40.03 -9.34 12.31
C ASN A 179 39.58 -9.92 10.96
N GLU A 180 39.06 -11.15 10.97
CA GLU A 180 38.58 -11.81 9.75
C GLU A 180 37.56 -10.95 8.99
N LYS A 181 37.81 -10.75 7.69
CA LYS A 181 36.94 -9.94 6.84
C LYS A 181 35.63 -10.66 6.58
N GLY A 182 34.52 -9.96 6.78
CA GLY A 182 33.18 -10.48 6.52
C GLY A 182 32.65 -11.42 7.60
N ALA A 183 33.28 -11.51 8.78
CA ALA A 183 32.78 -12.33 9.88
C ALA A 183 31.36 -11.90 10.28
N ALA A 184 30.45 -12.88 10.42
CA ALA A 184 29.04 -12.63 10.75
C ALA A 184 28.86 -12.04 12.18
N ASP A 185 29.90 -12.09 13.01
CA ASP A 185 29.97 -11.56 14.37
C ASP A 185 31.02 -10.46 14.54
N ALA A 186 31.41 -9.78 13.46
CA ALA A 186 32.36 -8.67 13.49
C ALA A 186 31.96 -7.51 14.43
N SER A 187 30.66 -7.35 14.73
CA SER A 187 30.17 -6.35 15.67
C SER A 187 29.01 -6.84 16.53
N CYS A 188 28.67 -6.03 17.54
CA CYS A 188 27.38 -6.11 18.21
C CYS A 188 26.23 -5.76 17.24
N TRP A 189 24.99 -5.88 17.71
CA TRP A 189 23.81 -5.48 16.94
C TRP A 189 23.62 -3.97 16.96
N LEU A 190 23.74 -3.32 15.79
CA LEU A 190 23.55 -1.89 15.62
C LEU A 190 22.11 -1.58 15.24
N ARG A 191 21.52 -0.62 15.94
CA ARG A 191 20.23 -0.03 15.55
C ARG A 191 20.38 0.78 14.27
N VAL A 192 19.31 0.83 13.48
CA VAL A 192 19.26 1.54 12.20
C VAL A 192 18.21 2.64 12.30
N ALA A 193 18.63 3.89 12.09
CA ALA A 193 17.73 5.02 11.96
C ALA A 193 16.81 4.80 10.75
N GLN A 194 15.51 4.95 10.98
CA GLN A 194 14.49 4.82 9.96
C GLN A 194 13.94 6.21 9.59
N PRO A 195 13.44 6.43 8.36
CA PRO A 195 12.85 7.71 7.97
C PRO A 195 11.67 8.13 8.86
N ASN A 196 10.95 7.17 9.42
CA ASN A 196 9.88 7.37 10.38
C ASN A 196 9.74 6.11 11.25
N ALA A 197 9.62 6.24 12.57
CA ALA A 197 9.55 5.11 13.48
C ALA A 197 8.59 5.40 14.65
N GLY A 198 7.58 4.53 14.80
CA GLY A 198 6.63 4.56 15.91
C GLY A 198 6.29 3.15 16.40
N ALA A 199 5.54 3.06 17.50
CA ALA A 199 5.12 1.78 18.07
C ALA A 199 4.11 1.07 17.15
N GLY A 200 4.61 0.14 16.31
CA GLY A 200 3.80 -0.64 15.37
C GLY A 200 3.52 0.05 14.03
N TRP A 201 4.15 1.18 13.73
CA TRP A 201 3.97 1.91 12.47
C TRP A 201 5.24 2.68 12.08
N GLY A 202 5.39 3.04 10.80
CA GLY A 202 6.54 3.79 10.31
C GLY A 202 7.08 3.24 8.99
N SER A 203 8.32 3.61 8.68
CA SER A 203 9.05 3.17 7.51
C SER A 203 10.16 2.20 7.91
N VAL A 204 10.29 1.09 7.20
CA VAL A 204 11.32 0.09 7.49
C VAL A 204 12.12 -0.21 6.23
N PHE A 205 13.34 0.30 6.22
CA PHE A 205 14.35 -0.11 5.25
C PHE A 205 15.48 -0.78 6.04
N VAL A 206 15.74 -2.05 5.75
CA VAL A 206 16.83 -2.81 6.38
C VAL A 206 18.07 -2.77 5.49
N PRO A 207 19.26 -2.44 6.01
CA PRO A 207 20.53 -2.56 5.29
C PRO A 207 20.82 -4.02 4.93
N ARG A 208 21.21 -4.28 3.68
CA ARG A 208 21.59 -5.63 3.21
C ARG A 208 23.09 -5.86 3.37
N ILE A 209 23.49 -7.11 3.47
CA ILE A 209 24.90 -7.49 3.54
C ILE A 209 25.66 -6.90 2.34
N GLY A 210 26.82 -6.33 2.61
CA GLY A 210 27.65 -5.61 1.65
C GLY A 210 27.29 -4.13 1.48
N GLN A 211 26.16 -3.64 2.00
CA GLN A 211 25.81 -2.21 1.91
C GLN A 211 26.67 -1.33 2.81
N GLU A 212 27.03 -0.15 2.33
CA GLU A 212 27.74 0.86 3.11
C GLU A 212 26.76 1.72 3.91
N VAL A 213 26.99 1.77 5.23
CA VAL A 213 26.19 2.52 6.19
C VAL A 213 27.02 3.59 6.89
N ILE A 214 26.38 4.69 7.27
CA ILE A 214 26.95 5.70 8.16
C ILE A 214 26.63 5.30 9.59
N VAL A 215 27.64 5.17 10.43
CA VAL A 215 27.55 4.83 11.84
C VAL A 215 28.02 6.02 12.67
N ASP A 216 27.11 6.53 13.49
CA ASP A 216 27.41 7.52 14.52
C ASP A 216 27.55 6.84 15.89
N PHE A 217 28.11 7.55 16.87
CA PHE A 217 28.42 7.02 18.19
C PHE A 217 27.79 7.91 19.26
N LEU A 218 26.85 7.36 20.03
CA LEU A 218 26.08 8.13 21.00
C LEU A 218 27.00 8.71 22.08
N GLU A 219 26.97 10.04 22.24
CA GLU A 219 27.88 10.79 23.13
C GLU A 219 29.37 10.65 22.79
N GLY A 220 29.70 10.28 21.53
CA GLY A 220 31.08 10.02 21.09
C GLY A 220 31.66 8.72 21.66
N ASP A 221 30.84 7.86 22.25
CA ASP A 221 31.26 6.62 22.89
C ASP A 221 31.37 5.47 21.87
N ALA A 222 32.57 4.93 21.71
CA ALA A 222 32.87 3.85 20.78
C ALA A 222 32.03 2.57 21.03
N ASP A 223 31.56 2.37 22.26
CA ASP A 223 30.76 1.20 22.63
C ASP A 223 29.27 1.36 22.26
N ARG A 224 28.85 2.54 21.77
CA ARG A 224 27.43 2.86 21.50
C ARG A 224 27.18 3.28 20.05
N PRO A 225 27.45 2.40 19.06
CA PRO A 225 27.21 2.69 17.65
C PRO A 225 25.72 2.69 17.28
N LEU A 226 25.34 3.59 16.37
CA LEU A 226 24.01 3.74 15.79
C LEU A 226 24.15 4.02 14.29
N ILE A 227 23.51 3.23 13.44
CA ILE A 227 23.46 3.52 12.01
C ILE A 227 22.49 4.67 11.76
N THR A 228 22.95 5.75 11.13
CA THR A 228 22.17 6.97 10.88
C THR A 228 21.76 7.13 9.42
N GLY A 229 22.42 6.42 8.50
CA GLY A 229 22.13 6.52 7.07
C GLY A 229 22.87 5.50 6.22
N ARG A 230 22.76 5.68 4.90
CA ARG A 230 23.42 4.86 3.87
C ARG A 230 23.98 5.76 2.80
N VAL A 231 25.02 5.27 2.15
CA VAL A 231 25.65 5.94 1.02
C VAL A 231 25.85 4.97 -0.13
N TYR A 232 25.76 5.49 -1.34
CA TYR A 232 26.23 4.79 -2.53
C TYR A 232 27.74 4.97 -2.68
N ASN A 233 28.40 4.03 -3.34
CA ASN A 233 29.84 4.05 -3.60
C ASN A 233 30.15 3.50 -5.00
N GLY A 234 31.42 3.24 -5.31
CA GLY A 234 31.85 2.77 -6.63
C GLY A 234 31.30 1.38 -7.01
N ASP A 235 31.11 0.50 -6.03
CA ASP A 235 30.59 -0.85 -6.25
C ASP A 235 29.05 -0.88 -6.19
N GLN A 236 28.47 -0.03 -5.35
CA GLN A 236 27.04 0.15 -5.17
C GLN A 236 26.63 1.50 -5.71
N THR A 237 26.38 1.56 -7.02
CA THR A 237 25.96 2.79 -7.69
C THR A 237 24.46 3.02 -7.57
N PRO A 238 24.00 4.28 -7.48
CA PRO A 238 22.57 4.59 -7.54
C PRO A 238 21.95 4.16 -8.88
N GLN A 239 20.70 3.71 -8.84
CA GLN A 239 19.95 3.32 -10.05
C GLN A 239 19.71 4.52 -10.99
N TRP A 240 19.42 5.68 -10.42
CA TRP A 240 19.16 6.92 -11.12
C TRP A 240 20.25 7.92 -10.77
N HIS A 241 20.90 8.48 -11.78
CA HIS A 241 22.15 9.22 -11.60
C HIS A 241 22.43 10.14 -12.80
N SER A 242 23.50 10.92 -12.73
CA SER A 242 24.05 11.78 -13.80
C SER A 242 23.17 12.95 -14.27
N ASN A 243 21.88 12.74 -14.58
CA ASN A 243 21.00 13.78 -15.10
C ASN A 243 20.19 14.51 -14.00
N GLY A 244 19.99 13.87 -12.84
CA GLY A 244 19.24 14.45 -11.73
C GLY A 244 17.73 14.60 -11.97
N LEU A 245 17.19 14.00 -13.04
CA LEU A 245 15.77 14.11 -13.41
C LEU A 245 14.89 13.05 -12.73
N LEU A 246 15.49 11.90 -12.41
CA LEU A 246 14.78 10.75 -11.88
C LEU A 246 15.06 10.60 -10.38
N SER A 247 14.00 10.45 -9.59
CA SER A 247 14.07 10.23 -8.15
C SER A 247 13.06 9.18 -7.69
N GLY A 248 13.23 8.59 -6.50
CA GLY A 248 12.26 7.65 -5.94
C GLY A 248 12.88 6.49 -5.16
N MET A 249 12.21 5.34 -5.21
CA MET A 249 12.58 4.13 -4.47
C MET A 249 12.56 2.90 -5.37
N LYS A 250 13.62 2.11 -5.34
CA LYS A 250 13.70 0.83 -6.04
C LYS A 250 14.15 -0.26 -5.08
N SER A 251 13.37 -1.32 -4.96
CA SER A 251 13.70 -2.49 -4.17
C SER A 251 14.44 -3.53 -5.01
N LYS A 252 14.82 -4.65 -4.38
CA LYS A 252 15.37 -5.83 -5.05
C LYS A 252 14.75 -7.07 -4.42
N THR A 253 14.30 -8.02 -5.23
CA THR A 253 13.78 -9.31 -4.76
C THR A 253 14.87 -10.05 -3.99
N TYR A 254 14.49 -10.65 -2.86
CA TYR A 254 15.39 -11.48 -2.06
C TYR A 254 15.89 -12.67 -2.90
N ARG A 255 17.21 -12.86 -2.96
CA ARG A 255 17.84 -13.93 -3.78
C ARG A 255 17.36 -13.94 -5.24
N GLY A 256 17.10 -12.77 -5.81
CA GLY A 256 16.62 -12.64 -7.19
C GLY A 256 16.99 -11.30 -7.84
N ASN A 257 16.62 -11.19 -9.12
CA ASN A 257 16.97 -10.03 -9.97
C ASN A 257 15.76 -9.13 -10.31
N LYS A 258 14.59 -9.44 -9.75
CA LYS A 258 13.37 -8.62 -9.90
C LYS A 258 13.34 -7.47 -8.90
N TYR A 259 12.40 -6.54 -9.06
CA TYR A 259 12.30 -5.35 -8.21
C TYR A 259 10.87 -4.79 -8.17
N ASN A 260 10.59 -3.97 -7.15
CA ASN A 260 9.49 -3.02 -7.16
C ASN A 260 10.07 -1.62 -7.22
N GLU A 261 9.36 -0.68 -7.84
CA GLU A 261 9.88 0.66 -8.10
C GLU A 261 8.77 1.71 -8.04
N LEU A 262 9.03 2.79 -7.34
CA LEU A 262 8.31 4.06 -7.43
C LEU A 262 9.30 5.09 -7.95
N VAL A 263 9.03 5.67 -9.11
CA VAL A 263 9.91 6.67 -9.74
C VAL A 263 9.13 7.92 -10.11
N PHE A 264 9.72 9.07 -9.81
CA PHE A 264 9.32 10.41 -10.22
C PHE A 264 10.30 10.88 -11.31
N ASP A 265 9.75 11.48 -12.36
CA ASP A 265 10.51 12.08 -13.45
C ASP A 265 10.14 13.57 -13.51
N ASP A 266 11.08 14.42 -13.13
CA ASP A 266 10.91 15.88 -12.99
C ASP A 266 11.39 16.63 -14.24
N ALA A 267 11.43 15.96 -15.39
CA ALA A 267 11.69 16.61 -16.66
C ALA A 267 10.58 17.62 -16.98
N THR A 268 10.95 18.88 -17.20
CA THR A 268 10.02 20.00 -17.47
C THR A 268 9.04 19.68 -18.59
N ASP A 269 7.74 19.90 -18.33
CA ASP A 269 6.61 19.62 -19.24
C ASP A 269 6.46 18.13 -19.62
N GLN A 270 7.15 17.25 -18.90
CA GLN A 270 7.16 15.80 -19.11
C GLN A 270 7.11 15.07 -17.76
N GLU A 271 6.45 15.68 -16.78
CA GLU A 271 6.34 15.16 -15.43
C GLU A 271 5.62 13.81 -15.42
N ARG A 272 6.18 12.85 -14.70
CA ARG A 272 5.63 11.50 -14.64
C ARG A 272 5.88 10.87 -13.29
N VAL A 273 4.91 10.06 -12.87
CA VAL A 273 5.05 9.11 -11.76
C VAL A 273 4.80 7.70 -12.29
N ARG A 274 5.67 6.76 -11.92
CA ARG A 274 5.47 5.33 -12.21
C ARG A 274 5.64 4.50 -10.95
N LEU A 275 4.61 3.71 -10.65
CA LEU A 275 4.65 2.62 -9.70
C LEU A 275 4.68 1.30 -10.47
N ASN A 276 5.71 0.47 -10.25
CA ASN A 276 5.97 -0.76 -10.97
C ASN A 276 6.25 -1.93 -10.02
N SER A 277 5.61 -3.06 -10.29
CA SER A 277 6.10 -4.37 -9.86
C SER A 277 6.62 -5.13 -11.07
N GLU A 278 7.82 -5.70 -10.94
CA GLU A 278 8.39 -6.56 -11.98
C GLU A 278 7.65 -7.91 -12.12
N HIS A 279 6.75 -8.22 -11.19
CA HIS A 279 5.84 -9.36 -11.32
C HIS A 279 4.74 -9.02 -12.34
N GLU A 280 4.74 -9.73 -13.47
CA GLU A 280 3.76 -9.58 -14.55
C GLU A 280 3.59 -8.15 -15.05
N LYS A 281 4.64 -7.33 -14.93
CA LYS A 281 4.65 -5.90 -15.32
C LYS A 281 3.40 -5.14 -14.86
N SER A 282 3.00 -5.38 -13.61
CA SER A 282 1.88 -4.69 -12.98
C SER A 282 2.27 -3.24 -12.66
N GLN A 283 1.65 -2.28 -13.34
CA GLN A 283 2.07 -0.87 -13.32
C GLN A 283 0.89 0.10 -13.23
N LEU A 284 1.12 1.18 -12.47
CA LEU A 284 0.35 2.42 -12.56
C LEU A 284 1.30 3.52 -13.05
N ASN A 285 1.02 4.08 -14.22
CA ASN A 285 1.77 5.17 -14.81
C ASN A 285 0.87 6.42 -14.90
N LEU A 286 1.37 7.58 -14.48
CA LEU A 286 0.65 8.86 -14.43
C LEU A 286 1.49 9.96 -15.11
N GLY A 287 0.86 10.86 -15.86
CA GLY A 287 1.50 12.01 -16.50
C GLY A 287 2.02 11.70 -17.90
N TYR A 288 3.29 12.03 -18.18
CA TYR A 288 3.94 11.87 -19.48
C TYR A 288 4.56 10.48 -19.65
N LEU A 289 3.84 9.56 -20.27
CA LEU A 289 4.21 8.15 -20.36
C LEU A 289 5.33 7.93 -21.38
N ILE A 290 6.45 7.36 -20.93
CA ILE A 290 7.60 7.00 -21.78
C ILE A 290 8.06 5.56 -21.51
N HIS A 291 8.77 4.98 -22.47
CA HIS A 291 9.63 3.84 -22.18
C HIS A 291 10.78 4.30 -21.28
N GLN A 292 11.17 3.48 -20.30
CA GLN A 292 12.33 3.77 -19.45
C GLN A 292 13.04 2.47 -19.12
N GLN A 293 14.36 2.49 -19.27
CA GLN A 293 15.25 1.41 -18.87
C GLN A 293 16.30 1.97 -17.92
N GLY A 294 16.20 1.61 -16.65
CA GLY A 294 17.07 2.15 -15.59
C GLY A 294 17.04 3.68 -15.55
N ASN A 295 18.20 4.28 -15.79
CA ASN A 295 18.40 5.73 -15.79
C ASN A 295 18.11 6.40 -17.16
N THR A 296 17.79 5.62 -18.18
CA THR A 296 17.58 6.11 -19.54
C THR A 296 16.10 6.36 -19.82
N ARG A 297 15.79 7.59 -20.22
CA ARG A 297 14.48 8.00 -20.77
C ARG A 297 14.41 7.57 -22.24
N GLY A 298 13.33 6.87 -22.59
CA GLY A 298 13.10 6.31 -23.93
C GLY A 298 12.00 7.05 -24.69
N SER A 299 11.42 6.39 -25.70
CA SER A 299 10.39 6.98 -26.56
C SER A 299 9.09 7.25 -25.81
N PHE A 300 8.40 8.30 -26.26
CA PHE A 300 7.06 8.67 -25.82
C PHE A 300 6.03 7.58 -26.15
N ARG A 301 5.13 7.30 -25.20
CA ARG A 301 4.06 6.30 -25.30
C ARG A 301 2.68 6.91 -25.25
N GLY A 302 2.50 8.06 -24.58
CA GLY A 302 1.21 8.71 -24.41
C GLY A 302 1.17 9.64 -23.20
N THR A 303 0.04 10.27 -22.96
CA THR A 303 -0.21 11.11 -21.77
C THR A 303 -1.44 10.63 -21.02
N GLY A 304 -1.56 10.99 -19.74
CA GLY A 304 -2.71 10.68 -18.91
C GLY A 304 -2.37 9.63 -17.85
N PHE A 305 -3.14 8.54 -17.80
CA PHE A 305 -2.88 7.42 -16.89
C PHE A 305 -2.93 6.08 -17.63
N GLU A 306 -2.13 5.13 -17.16
CA GLU A 306 -2.15 3.74 -17.62
C GLU A 306 -2.12 2.83 -16.40
N LEU A 307 -3.14 1.98 -16.27
CA LEU A 307 -3.13 0.82 -15.38
C LEU A 307 -2.98 -0.43 -16.25
N ARG A 308 -1.90 -1.19 -16.06
CA ARG A 308 -1.62 -2.39 -16.87
C ARG A 308 -1.06 -3.54 -16.04
N SER A 309 -1.26 -4.75 -16.54
CA SER A 309 -0.65 -6.00 -16.06
C SER A 309 -0.66 -7.02 -17.19
N ASP A 310 0.33 -7.91 -17.21
CA ASP A 310 0.36 -9.10 -18.09
C ASP A 310 -0.45 -10.26 -17.47
N ALA A 311 -0.95 -10.09 -16.24
CA ALA A 311 -1.81 -11.03 -15.52
C ALA A 311 -3.25 -10.50 -15.36
N TYR A 312 -3.96 -11.01 -14.37
CA TYR A 312 -5.34 -10.63 -14.07
C TYR A 312 -5.44 -9.17 -13.58
N GLY A 313 -6.56 -8.52 -13.91
CA GLY A 313 -6.91 -7.19 -13.42
C GLY A 313 -8.34 -7.15 -12.89
N ALA A 314 -8.58 -6.36 -11.84
CA ALA A 314 -9.91 -6.14 -11.29
C ALA A 314 -10.07 -4.68 -10.86
N ILE A 315 -11.18 -4.06 -11.26
CA ILE A 315 -11.65 -2.76 -10.75
C ILE A 315 -12.94 -3.04 -9.98
N ARG A 316 -12.92 -2.85 -8.67
CA ARG A 316 -14.06 -3.15 -7.79
C ARG A 316 -14.41 -1.93 -6.95
N ALA A 317 -15.66 -1.50 -7.04
CA ALA A 317 -16.21 -0.44 -6.21
C ALA A 317 -17.58 -0.86 -5.66
N HIS A 318 -17.67 -1.07 -4.35
CA HIS A 318 -18.87 -1.60 -3.70
C HIS A 318 -20.07 -0.64 -3.74
N GLN A 319 -19.80 0.67 -3.81
CA GLN A 319 -20.83 1.72 -3.84
C GLN A 319 -21.15 2.21 -5.26
N GLY A 320 -20.65 1.53 -6.30
CA GLY A 320 -20.82 1.89 -7.71
C GLY A 320 -19.55 2.42 -8.37
N LEU A 321 -19.55 2.48 -9.70
CA LEU A 321 -18.39 2.80 -10.53
C LEU A 321 -18.82 3.70 -11.71
N LEU A 322 -18.13 4.82 -11.90
CA LEU A 322 -18.28 5.71 -13.06
C LEU A 322 -17.08 5.55 -14.00
N LEU A 323 -17.33 5.12 -15.23
CA LEU A 323 -16.38 5.07 -16.33
C LEU A 323 -16.79 6.12 -17.36
N THR A 324 -16.07 7.24 -17.41
CA THR A 324 -16.49 8.41 -18.20
C THR A 324 -15.35 9.03 -18.99
N SER A 325 -15.66 9.55 -20.18
CA SER A 325 -14.77 10.43 -20.94
C SER A 325 -15.30 11.87 -21.03
N TRP A 326 -16.25 12.23 -20.16
CA TRP A 326 -16.64 13.61 -19.94
C TRP A 326 -15.52 14.36 -19.21
N GLY A 327 -15.12 15.51 -19.75
CA GLY A 327 -13.97 16.26 -19.24
C GLY A 327 -14.26 16.99 -17.94
N GLN A 328 -13.36 16.86 -16.98
CA GLN A 328 -13.35 17.61 -15.72
C GLN A 328 -11.97 18.27 -15.55
N ILE A 329 -11.77 19.37 -16.27
CA ILE A 329 -10.46 20.02 -16.39
C ILE A 329 -9.95 20.46 -15.02
N ALA A 330 -8.68 20.17 -14.74
CA ALA A 330 -8.04 20.45 -13.45
C ALA A 330 -8.78 19.86 -12.23
N ALA A 331 -9.56 18.78 -12.42
CA ALA A 331 -10.41 18.18 -11.38
C ALA A 331 -11.33 19.21 -10.70
N SER A 332 -11.83 20.22 -11.45
CA SER A 332 -12.58 21.37 -10.92
C SER A 332 -14.03 21.07 -10.50
N GLY A 333 -14.33 19.86 -10.00
CA GLY A 333 -15.69 19.44 -9.63
C GLY A 333 -15.67 18.24 -8.70
N GLU A 334 -16.81 17.59 -8.53
CA GLU A 334 -16.93 16.39 -7.67
C GLU A 334 -16.39 15.14 -8.40
N GLN A 335 -15.85 14.17 -7.65
CA GLN A 335 -15.29 12.93 -8.22
C GLN A 335 -16.32 12.13 -9.03
N LEU A 336 -17.58 12.14 -8.59
CA LEU A 336 -18.71 11.47 -9.23
C LEU A 336 -19.70 12.49 -9.80
N ASP A 337 -19.21 13.48 -10.55
CA ASP A 337 -20.11 14.37 -11.30
C ASP A 337 -20.86 13.57 -12.38
N LEU A 338 -22.10 13.23 -12.06
CA LEU A 338 -23.00 12.45 -12.91
C LEU A 338 -23.94 13.33 -13.73
N THR A 339 -23.80 14.65 -13.69
CA THR A 339 -24.71 15.59 -14.36
C THR A 339 -24.90 15.26 -15.86
N PRO A 340 -23.84 15.00 -16.65
CA PRO A 340 -24.02 14.63 -18.05
C PRO A 340 -24.70 13.27 -18.25
N ALA A 341 -24.40 12.29 -17.38
CA ALA A 341 -25.00 10.97 -17.44
C ALA A 341 -26.49 11.00 -17.08
N GLN A 342 -26.87 11.78 -16.06
CA GLN A 342 -28.26 11.97 -15.65
C GLN A 342 -29.11 12.57 -16.78
N GLN A 343 -28.59 13.58 -17.50
CA GLN A 343 -29.30 14.17 -18.63
C GLN A 343 -29.60 13.13 -19.72
N GLN A 344 -28.64 12.26 -20.04
CA GLN A 344 -28.83 11.18 -21.02
C GLN A 344 -29.88 10.15 -20.56
N LEU A 345 -29.84 9.74 -19.28
CA LEU A 345 -30.83 8.82 -18.71
C LEU A 345 -32.24 9.42 -18.73
N ALA A 346 -32.36 10.70 -18.37
CA ALA A 346 -33.63 11.42 -18.39
C ALA A 346 -34.21 11.50 -19.81
N SER A 347 -33.40 11.84 -20.82
CA SER A 347 -33.82 11.85 -22.22
C SER A 347 -34.25 10.45 -22.71
N ALA A 348 -33.50 9.40 -22.37
CA ALA A 348 -33.84 8.03 -22.72
C ALA A 348 -35.16 7.56 -22.07
N TYR A 349 -35.39 7.93 -20.80
CA TYR A 349 -36.64 7.66 -20.12
C TYR A 349 -37.83 8.35 -20.79
N GLN A 350 -37.72 9.65 -21.11
CA GLN A 350 -38.80 10.40 -21.75
C GLN A 350 -39.19 9.79 -23.11
N LEU A 351 -38.21 9.46 -23.95
CA LEU A 351 -38.46 8.80 -25.23
C LEU A 351 -39.18 7.46 -25.05
N SER A 352 -38.68 6.62 -24.14
CA SER A 352 -39.27 5.31 -23.85
C SER A 352 -40.70 5.45 -23.30
N ASN A 353 -40.97 6.48 -22.50
CA ASN A 353 -42.30 6.74 -21.96
C ASN A 353 -43.29 7.15 -23.05
N THR A 354 -42.94 8.10 -23.91
CA THR A 354 -43.81 8.54 -25.02
C THR A 354 -44.11 7.41 -26.01
N LEU A 355 -43.12 6.59 -26.35
CA LEU A 355 -43.33 5.44 -27.24
C LEU A 355 -44.20 4.37 -26.58
N SER A 356 -44.03 4.12 -25.28
CA SER A 356 -44.88 3.19 -24.52
C SER A 356 -46.33 3.67 -24.48
N GLU A 357 -46.58 4.95 -24.21
CA GLU A 357 -47.94 5.52 -24.21
C GLU A 357 -48.57 5.39 -25.59
N SER A 358 -47.82 5.69 -26.66
CA SER A 358 -48.30 5.52 -28.03
C SER A 358 -48.55 4.06 -28.41
N ALA A 359 -47.76 3.11 -27.89
CA ALA A 359 -48.03 1.69 -28.14
C ALA A 359 -49.35 1.27 -27.48
N THR A 360 -49.54 1.64 -26.20
CA THR A 360 -50.75 1.29 -25.45
C THR A 360 -52.03 1.91 -26.02
N SER A 361 -51.97 3.14 -26.54
CA SER A 361 -53.13 3.77 -27.18
C SER A 361 -53.52 3.11 -28.51
N HIS A 362 -52.63 2.30 -29.09
CA HIS A 362 -52.83 1.50 -30.28
C HIS A 362 -52.98 0.00 -29.98
N ASN A 363 -53.31 -0.37 -28.74
CA ASN A 363 -53.46 -1.75 -28.27
C ASN A 363 -52.21 -2.63 -28.45
N ALA A 364 -51.03 -2.02 -28.57
CA ALA A 364 -49.75 -2.71 -28.53
C ALA A 364 -49.18 -2.71 -27.10
N GLU A 365 -48.18 -3.57 -26.89
CA GLU A 365 -47.58 -3.77 -25.56
C GLU A 365 -46.80 -2.55 -25.05
N ALA A 366 -46.90 -2.30 -23.75
CA ALA A 366 -46.15 -1.25 -23.05
C ALA A 366 -44.66 -1.63 -22.87
N LEU A 367 -43.79 -0.63 -22.79
CA LEU A 367 -42.38 -0.81 -22.43
C LEU A 367 -42.23 -0.77 -20.90
N GLU A 368 -42.72 -1.80 -20.21
CA GLU A 368 -42.81 -1.84 -18.75
C GLU A 368 -41.47 -1.60 -18.03
N SER A 369 -40.37 -2.09 -18.60
CA SER A 369 -39.02 -1.97 -18.05
C SER A 369 -38.48 -0.54 -17.98
N ARG A 370 -39.14 0.45 -18.60
CA ARG A 370 -38.74 1.87 -18.53
C ARG A 370 -38.66 2.42 -17.10
N VAL A 371 -39.35 1.82 -16.14
CA VAL A 371 -39.25 2.20 -14.71
C VAL A 371 -37.84 1.99 -14.14
N ASN A 372 -37.12 0.99 -14.64
CA ASN A 372 -35.74 0.71 -14.22
C ASN A 372 -34.78 1.82 -14.70
N LEU A 373 -35.02 2.38 -15.90
CA LEU A 373 -34.26 3.54 -16.40
C LEU A 373 -34.50 4.78 -15.54
N LYS A 374 -35.75 5.00 -15.10
CA LYS A 374 -36.09 6.08 -14.17
C LYS A 374 -35.35 5.91 -12.84
N GLN A 375 -35.40 4.71 -12.26
CA GLN A 375 -34.69 4.41 -11.01
C GLN A 375 -33.18 4.66 -11.13
N ALA A 376 -32.55 4.22 -12.23
CA ALA A 376 -31.14 4.49 -12.46
C ALA A 376 -30.82 6.00 -12.51
N SER A 377 -31.71 6.80 -13.12
CA SER A 377 -31.57 8.26 -13.13
C SER A 377 -31.74 8.89 -11.75
N GLU A 378 -32.66 8.38 -10.91
CA GLU A 378 -32.90 8.88 -9.55
C GLU A 378 -31.75 8.50 -8.60
N ASP A 379 -31.24 7.27 -8.72
CA ASP A 379 -30.11 6.80 -7.92
C ASP A 379 -28.80 7.52 -8.24
N ALA A 380 -28.70 8.12 -9.43
CA ALA A 380 -27.55 8.93 -9.82
C ALA A 380 -27.53 10.33 -9.18
N GLN A 381 -28.56 10.74 -8.44
CA GLN A 381 -28.70 12.08 -7.84
C GLN A 381 -28.29 12.16 -6.36
N GLY A 382 -27.74 11.08 -5.81
CA GLY A 382 -27.35 11.02 -4.41
C GLY A 382 -26.26 12.03 -4.04
N ARG A 383 -26.30 12.53 -2.80
CA ARG A 383 -25.19 13.28 -2.18
C ARG A 383 -24.73 12.56 -0.91
N TYR A 384 -23.43 12.62 -0.66
CA TYR A 384 -22.73 12.06 0.49
C TYR A 384 -22.00 13.17 1.23
N GLY A 385 -21.98 13.11 2.56
CA GLY A 385 -21.35 14.11 3.41
C GLY A 385 -22.38 14.85 4.27
N ALA A 386 -21.87 15.75 5.10
CA ALA A 386 -22.69 16.66 5.88
C ALA A 386 -22.42 18.08 5.38
N GLU A 387 -23.49 18.87 5.26
CA GLU A 387 -23.43 20.27 4.85
C GLU A 387 -22.48 21.04 5.77
N ASP A 388 -21.45 21.68 5.19
CA ASP A 388 -20.47 22.43 5.96
C ASP A 388 -21.06 23.80 6.32
N SER A 389 -21.21 24.06 7.62
CA SER A 389 -21.84 25.27 8.13
C SER A 389 -20.88 26.46 8.07
N GLY A 390 -20.59 26.96 6.86
CA GLY A 390 -20.26 28.35 6.49
C GLY A 390 -19.21 29.15 7.26
N SER A 391 -18.49 28.61 8.24
CA SER A 391 -17.49 29.37 8.99
C SER A 391 -16.16 29.42 8.23
N SER A 392 -15.57 30.61 8.14
CA SER A 392 -14.20 30.80 7.64
C SER A 392 -13.25 29.81 8.32
N PHE A 393 -12.70 28.90 7.52
CA PHE A 393 -11.83 27.84 7.97
C PHE A 393 -10.38 28.32 8.09
N ASP A 394 -9.79 28.26 9.28
CA ASP A 394 -8.34 28.42 9.49
C ASP A 394 -7.65 27.05 9.46
N GLY A 395 -7.12 26.70 8.29
CA GLY A 395 -6.39 25.44 8.07
C GLY A 395 -4.91 25.47 8.44
N THR A 396 -4.41 26.53 9.08
CA THR A 396 -2.97 26.71 9.32
C THR A 396 -2.42 25.89 10.49
N SER A 397 -3.27 25.32 11.34
CA SER A 397 -2.90 24.42 12.44
C SER A 397 -3.46 23.02 12.23
N ALA A 398 -2.84 21.98 12.80
CA ALA A 398 -3.35 20.60 12.68
C ALA A 398 -4.77 20.43 13.24
N GLN A 399 -5.09 21.13 14.34
CA GLN A 399 -6.42 21.11 14.95
C GLN A 399 -7.46 21.86 14.11
N GLY A 400 -7.06 22.94 13.45
CA GLY A 400 -7.86 23.63 12.44
C GLY A 400 -8.07 22.74 11.21
N ALA A 401 -6.98 22.27 10.60
CA ALA A 401 -6.93 21.39 9.43
C ALA A 401 -7.82 20.14 9.55
N ALA A 402 -7.92 19.55 10.75
CA ALA A 402 -8.77 18.38 11.01
C ALA A 402 -10.28 18.64 10.83
N ASN A 403 -10.72 19.89 10.84
CA ASN A 403 -12.09 20.28 10.52
C ASN A 403 -12.29 20.62 9.04
N GLY A 404 -11.22 20.66 8.24
CA GLY A 404 -11.26 20.91 6.81
C GLY A 404 -11.58 19.65 6.01
N GLY A 405 -11.97 19.82 4.75
CA GLY A 405 -12.38 18.70 3.90
C GLY A 405 -13.76 18.13 4.26
N ARG A 406 -14.56 18.86 5.03
CA ARG A 406 -16.00 18.60 5.21
C ARG A 406 -16.78 19.25 4.07
N GLY A 407 -17.91 18.66 3.72
CA GLY A 407 -18.76 19.11 2.62
C GLY A 407 -19.57 17.95 2.05
N GLU A 408 -20.39 18.27 1.07
CA GLU A 408 -21.13 17.28 0.31
C GLU A 408 -20.50 17.03 -1.06
N ALA A 409 -20.56 15.79 -1.52
CA ALA A 409 -20.18 15.39 -2.88
C ALA A 409 -21.20 14.40 -3.45
N ALA A 410 -21.33 14.33 -4.77
CA ALA A 410 -22.18 13.38 -5.45
C ALA A 410 -21.80 11.93 -5.14
N ARG A 411 -22.81 11.07 -5.09
CA ARG A 411 -22.70 9.62 -4.96
C ARG A 411 -23.81 8.93 -5.74
N LEU A 412 -23.66 7.62 -5.91
CA LEU A 412 -24.73 6.75 -6.34
C LEU A 412 -25.50 6.24 -5.11
N ASN A 413 -26.84 6.26 -5.15
CA ASN A 413 -27.69 5.74 -4.07
C ASN A 413 -27.79 4.20 -4.09
N ALA A 414 -27.40 3.58 -5.21
CA ALA A 414 -27.28 2.14 -5.40
C ALA A 414 -26.01 1.84 -6.21
N PRO A 415 -25.45 0.61 -6.16
CA PRO A 415 -24.15 0.30 -6.75
C PRO A 415 -24.19 0.14 -8.28
N TRP A 416 -24.45 1.24 -8.99
CA TRP A 416 -24.51 1.28 -10.45
C TRP A 416 -23.12 1.27 -11.09
N LEU A 417 -23.00 0.64 -12.25
CA LEU A 417 -21.91 0.87 -13.19
C LEU A 417 -22.41 1.82 -14.29
N HIS A 418 -21.95 3.07 -14.27
CA HIS A 418 -22.23 4.03 -15.32
C HIS A 418 -21.07 4.11 -16.30
N VAL A 419 -21.37 3.83 -17.58
CA VAL A 419 -20.44 4.05 -18.70
C VAL A 419 -21.00 5.17 -19.56
N SER A 420 -20.26 6.26 -19.70
CA SER A 420 -20.74 7.45 -20.43
C SER A 420 -19.62 8.11 -21.23
N SER A 421 -19.96 8.58 -22.43
CA SER A 421 -19.03 9.31 -23.30
C SER A 421 -19.81 10.35 -24.12
N PRO A 422 -19.27 11.56 -24.32
CA PRO A 422 -19.88 12.55 -25.20
C PRO A 422 -19.79 12.19 -26.69
N ALA A 423 -18.85 11.32 -27.10
CA ALA A 423 -18.63 10.98 -28.51
C ALA A 423 -19.24 9.62 -28.91
N GLY A 424 -19.30 8.66 -27.98
CA GLY A 424 -19.86 7.34 -28.22
C GLY A 424 -19.16 6.24 -27.43
N ILE A 425 -19.76 5.05 -27.41
CA ILE A 425 -19.22 3.87 -26.74
C ILE A 425 -19.17 2.73 -27.77
N ALA A 426 -17.99 2.14 -27.96
CA ALA A 426 -17.79 0.98 -28.82
C ALA A 426 -17.43 -0.25 -27.98
N THR A 427 -18.08 -1.37 -28.27
CA THR A 427 -17.73 -2.68 -27.71
C THR A 427 -17.45 -3.65 -28.86
N SER A 428 -16.32 -4.34 -28.81
CA SER A 428 -15.90 -5.25 -29.89
C SER A 428 -15.11 -6.43 -29.34
N THR A 429 -15.26 -7.57 -30.00
CA THR A 429 -14.53 -8.81 -29.73
C THR A 429 -14.46 -9.63 -31.01
N PRO A 430 -13.35 -10.33 -31.29
CA PRO A 430 -13.28 -11.26 -32.42
C PRO A 430 -14.13 -12.52 -32.19
N GLU A 431 -14.50 -12.80 -30.94
CA GLU A 431 -15.27 -13.98 -30.53
C GLU A 431 -16.73 -13.57 -30.22
N SER A 432 -17.24 -13.92 -29.04
CA SER A 432 -18.64 -13.72 -28.67
C SER A 432 -18.82 -12.59 -27.66
N LEU A 433 -19.88 -11.80 -27.85
CA LEU A 433 -20.40 -10.84 -26.87
C LEU A 433 -21.70 -11.39 -26.28
N HIS A 434 -21.78 -11.51 -24.96
CA HIS A 434 -22.96 -11.99 -24.25
C HIS A 434 -23.58 -10.87 -23.41
N MET A 435 -24.90 -10.70 -23.50
CA MET A 435 -25.70 -9.82 -22.65
C MET A 435 -26.76 -10.67 -21.96
N ALA A 436 -26.63 -10.87 -20.65
CA ALA A 436 -27.56 -11.66 -19.83
C ALA A 436 -28.02 -10.81 -18.64
N GLN A 437 -29.31 -10.86 -18.33
CA GLN A 437 -29.93 -10.06 -17.27
C GLN A 437 -30.96 -10.90 -16.52
N GLY A 438 -31.09 -10.68 -15.21
CA GLY A 438 -32.11 -11.37 -14.38
C GLY A 438 -33.50 -10.73 -14.40
N LYS A 439 -33.64 -9.51 -14.94
CA LYS A 439 -34.92 -8.78 -15.00
C LYS A 439 -35.28 -8.37 -16.43
N SER A 440 -34.68 -7.31 -16.94
CA SER A 440 -35.03 -6.74 -18.25
C SER A 440 -33.82 -6.15 -18.97
N LEU A 441 -33.79 -6.25 -20.29
CA LEU A 441 -32.89 -5.50 -21.17
C LEU A 441 -33.69 -4.41 -21.89
N SER A 442 -33.28 -3.15 -21.73
CA SER A 442 -33.87 -2.00 -22.43
C SER A 442 -32.83 -1.38 -23.35
N ILE A 443 -33.17 -1.20 -24.62
CA ILE A 443 -32.33 -0.51 -25.61
C ILE A 443 -33.12 0.69 -26.11
N THR A 444 -32.60 1.89 -25.87
CA THR A 444 -33.22 3.14 -26.30
C THR A 444 -32.24 3.87 -27.21
N SER A 445 -32.71 4.26 -28.40
CA SER A 445 -31.96 5.08 -29.35
C SER A 445 -32.80 6.31 -29.69
N GLY A 446 -32.18 7.49 -29.72
CA GLY A 446 -32.86 8.73 -30.16
C GLY A 446 -33.14 8.74 -31.67
N GLU A 447 -32.45 7.88 -32.42
CA GLU A 447 -32.59 7.72 -33.87
C GLU A 447 -32.86 6.24 -34.17
N ASP A 448 -31.97 5.56 -34.88
CA ASP A 448 -32.17 4.20 -35.35
C ASP A 448 -31.56 3.14 -34.41
N ILE A 449 -32.13 1.94 -34.45
CA ILE A 449 -31.49 0.70 -33.98
C ILE A 449 -31.21 -0.16 -35.21
N ASN A 450 -29.93 -0.37 -35.52
CA ASN A 450 -29.49 -1.17 -36.67
C ASN A 450 -28.98 -2.53 -36.20
N LEU A 451 -29.64 -3.62 -36.63
CA LEU A 451 -29.23 -4.99 -36.34
C LEU A 451 -28.78 -5.67 -37.65
N ALA A 452 -27.48 -5.92 -37.78
CA ALA A 452 -26.90 -6.62 -38.91
C ALA A 452 -26.27 -7.94 -38.46
N THR A 453 -26.66 -9.06 -39.08
CA THR A 453 -26.10 -10.39 -38.77
C THR A 453 -25.55 -11.03 -40.04
N GLY A 454 -24.40 -11.71 -39.93
CA GLY A 454 -23.78 -12.38 -41.07
C GLY A 454 -24.41 -13.73 -41.44
N ARG A 455 -25.27 -14.29 -40.58
CA ARG A 455 -25.89 -15.61 -40.79
C ARG A 455 -27.38 -15.60 -40.49
N SER A 456 -27.76 -15.39 -39.24
CA SER A 456 -29.17 -15.49 -38.81
C SER A 456 -29.43 -14.60 -37.60
N LEU A 457 -30.62 -14.02 -37.56
CA LEU A 457 -31.21 -13.43 -36.36
C LEU A 457 -32.27 -14.41 -35.84
N ILE A 458 -32.07 -14.94 -34.65
CA ILE A 458 -32.99 -15.89 -34.01
C ILE A 458 -33.48 -15.25 -32.71
N ALA A 459 -34.80 -15.19 -32.55
CA ALA A 459 -35.45 -14.70 -31.33
C ALA A 459 -36.43 -15.76 -30.83
N SER A 460 -36.27 -16.16 -29.57
CA SER A 460 -37.16 -17.11 -28.89
C SER A 460 -37.64 -16.46 -27.60
N LEU A 461 -38.95 -16.38 -27.43
CA LEU A 461 -39.61 -15.67 -26.34
C LEU A 461 -40.58 -16.62 -25.65
N SER A 462 -40.67 -16.57 -24.31
CA SER A 462 -41.54 -17.45 -23.53
C SER A 462 -43.00 -17.03 -23.54
N GLU A 463 -43.26 -15.73 -23.65
CA GLU A 463 -44.62 -15.18 -23.55
C GLU A 463 -45.09 -14.57 -24.87
N LYS A 464 -44.43 -13.50 -25.35
CA LYS A 464 -44.93 -12.72 -26.48
C LYS A 464 -43.84 -12.04 -27.27
N PHE A 465 -44.10 -11.85 -28.56
CA PHE A 465 -43.33 -11.01 -29.47
C PHE A 465 -44.23 -9.87 -29.97
N SER A 466 -43.91 -8.62 -29.59
CA SER A 466 -44.69 -7.43 -29.93
C SER A 466 -43.84 -6.44 -30.72
N LEU A 467 -44.33 -6.01 -31.88
CA LEU A 467 -43.72 -4.97 -32.72
C LEU A 467 -44.73 -3.86 -32.97
N PHE A 468 -44.36 -2.64 -32.58
CA PHE A 468 -45.17 -1.45 -32.80
C PHE A 468 -44.38 -0.40 -33.58
N VAL A 469 -44.98 0.15 -34.63
CA VAL A 469 -44.41 1.26 -35.41
C VAL A 469 -45.43 2.38 -35.50
N GLN A 470 -45.11 3.54 -34.94
CA GLN A 470 -46.04 4.66 -34.83
C GLN A 470 -46.37 5.33 -36.19
N ARG A 471 -45.42 5.38 -37.14
CA ARG A 471 -45.54 6.25 -38.33
C ARG A 471 -45.31 5.55 -39.67
N ALA A 472 -44.17 4.89 -39.86
CA ALA A 472 -43.72 4.46 -41.19
C ALA A 472 -44.16 3.04 -41.60
N GLY A 473 -44.93 2.35 -40.76
CA GLY A 473 -45.41 0.99 -41.00
C GLY A 473 -44.33 -0.10 -40.84
N ILE A 474 -44.74 -1.35 -41.04
CA ILE A 474 -43.88 -2.54 -40.89
C ILE A 474 -43.56 -3.12 -42.28
N LYS A 475 -42.31 -3.54 -42.49
CA LYS A 475 -41.81 -4.15 -43.71
C LYS A 475 -41.18 -5.51 -43.38
N LEU A 476 -41.80 -6.60 -43.84
CA LEU A 476 -41.31 -7.98 -43.68
C LEU A 476 -41.05 -8.58 -45.06
N PHE A 477 -39.78 -8.72 -45.43
CA PHE A 477 -39.38 -9.23 -46.73
C PHE A 477 -38.41 -10.40 -46.58
N ALA A 478 -38.67 -11.50 -47.29
CA ALA A 478 -37.67 -12.53 -47.57
C ALA A 478 -37.28 -12.41 -49.05
N ALA A 479 -36.04 -11.99 -49.33
CA ALA A 479 -35.56 -11.88 -50.71
C ALA A 479 -35.50 -13.24 -51.41
N ARG A 480 -35.23 -14.30 -50.64
CA ARG A 480 -35.29 -15.71 -51.03
C ARG A 480 -35.72 -16.53 -49.81
N GLY A 481 -36.33 -17.68 -50.06
CA GLY A 481 -36.86 -18.55 -49.00
C GLY A 481 -38.32 -18.23 -48.66
N LYS A 482 -38.97 -19.16 -47.95
CA LYS A 482 -40.37 -19.04 -47.56
C LYS A 482 -40.54 -18.02 -46.43
N VAL A 483 -41.60 -17.23 -46.49
CA VAL A 483 -42.15 -16.53 -45.32
C VAL A 483 -43.22 -17.44 -44.72
N GLU A 484 -43.05 -17.80 -43.45
CA GLU A 484 -43.97 -18.68 -42.73
C GLU A 484 -44.43 -17.98 -41.45
N MET A 485 -45.75 -17.90 -41.27
CA MET A 485 -46.40 -17.33 -40.09
C MET A 485 -47.43 -18.35 -39.61
N GLN A 486 -47.40 -18.70 -38.33
CA GLN A 486 -48.31 -19.68 -37.75
C GLN A 486 -48.73 -19.25 -36.34
N ALA A 487 -50.02 -19.36 -36.03
CA ALA A 487 -50.53 -19.39 -34.67
C ALA A 487 -50.83 -20.86 -34.35
N GLN A 488 -49.88 -21.55 -33.71
CA GLN A 488 -49.90 -23.02 -33.61
C GLN A 488 -50.99 -23.57 -32.68
N SER A 489 -51.47 -22.75 -31.74
CA SER A 489 -52.50 -23.13 -30.77
C SER A 489 -53.58 -22.05 -30.57
N ASP A 490 -53.57 -20.97 -31.36
CA ASP A 490 -54.47 -19.83 -31.19
C ASP A 490 -54.88 -19.22 -32.53
N ALA A 491 -55.70 -18.17 -32.51
CA ALA A 491 -56.18 -17.47 -33.69
C ALA A 491 -55.07 -16.64 -34.36
N MET A 492 -55.20 -16.49 -35.68
CA MET A 492 -54.42 -15.53 -36.46
C MET A 492 -55.37 -14.45 -36.98
N GLU A 493 -55.05 -13.18 -36.71
CA GLU A 493 -55.82 -12.02 -37.18
C GLU A 493 -54.97 -11.11 -38.08
N LEU A 494 -55.52 -10.72 -39.24
CA LEU A 494 -54.94 -9.74 -40.16
C LEU A 494 -56.01 -8.70 -40.49
N THR A 495 -55.82 -7.47 -40.01
CA THR A 495 -56.80 -6.38 -40.15
C THR A 495 -56.13 -5.13 -40.73
N SER A 496 -56.81 -4.44 -41.66
CA SER A 496 -56.37 -3.17 -42.26
C SER A 496 -57.56 -2.21 -42.35
N GLU A 497 -57.36 -0.94 -41.97
CA GLU A 497 -58.39 0.11 -42.12
C GLU A 497 -58.68 0.42 -43.60
N LYS A 498 -57.66 0.29 -44.45
CA LYS A 498 -57.74 0.56 -45.90
C LYS A 498 -57.82 -0.76 -46.67
N GLY A 499 -57.36 -0.75 -47.92
CA GLY A 499 -57.32 -1.97 -48.73
C GLY A 499 -56.44 -3.05 -48.11
N MET A 500 -56.94 -4.28 -48.11
CA MET A 500 -56.15 -5.49 -47.90
C MET A 500 -55.99 -6.22 -49.24
N THR A 501 -54.79 -6.71 -49.53
CA THR A 501 -54.49 -7.44 -50.77
C THR A 501 -53.71 -8.70 -50.45
N ILE A 502 -54.23 -9.85 -50.87
CA ILE A 502 -53.56 -11.15 -50.81
C ILE A 502 -53.37 -11.59 -52.26
N THR A 503 -52.12 -11.77 -52.68
CA THR A 503 -51.80 -12.03 -54.09
C THR A 503 -50.65 -13.03 -54.22
N SER A 504 -50.86 -14.02 -55.08
CA SER A 504 -49.78 -14.84 -55.64
C SER A 504 -49.59 -14.40 -57.09
N THR A 505 -48.40 -13.92 -57.44
CA THR A 505 -48.15 -13.33 -58.78
C THR A 505 -47.90 -14.40 -59.84
N GLU A 506 -47.36 -15.55 -59.45
CA GLU A 506 -47.03 -16.67 -60.35
C GLU A 506 -47.71 -17.98 -59.97
N GLY A 507 -48.17 -18.11 -58.72
CA GLY A 507 -48.75 -19.33 -58.17
C GLY A 507 -50.24 -19.19 -57.83
N ALA A 508 -50.70 -20.07 -56.94
CA ALA A 508 -52.08 -20.08 -56.46
C ALA A 508 -52.22 -19.38 -55.10
N VAL A 509 -53.40 -18.82 -54.84
CA VAL A 509 -53.86 -18.46 -53.48
C VAL A 509 -54.77 -19.59 -52.99
N THR A 510 -54.41 -20.21 -51.87
CA THR A 510 -55.15 -21.33 -51.29
C THR A 510 -55.70 -20.93 -49.94
N LEU A 511 -57.03 -20.99 -49.79
CA LEU A 511 -57.73 -20.76 -48.54
C LEU A 511 -58.42 -22.06 -48.14
N GLN A 512 -58.05 -22.62 -46.98
CA GLN A 512 -58.60 -23.87 -46.47
C GLN A 512 -58.94 -23.70 -44.99
N ALA A 513 -60.07 -24.27 -44.56
CA ALA A 513 -60.50 -24.29 -43.17
C ALA A 513 -61.19 -25.62 -42.87
N LYS A 514 -61.01 -26.12 -41.64
CA LYS A 514 -61.64 -27.37 -41.19
C LYS A 514 -63.16 -27.26 -41.04
N ASN A 515 -63.63 -26.10 -40.59
CA ASN A 515 -65.03 -25.89 -40.21
C ASN A 515 -65.78 -25.00 -41.22
N GLU A 516 -65.23 -23.83 -41.53
CA GLU A 516 -65.93 -22.82 -42.33
C GLU A 516 -64.98 -21.83 -43.02
N ILE A 517 -65.31 -21.46 -44.26
CA ILE A 517 -64.76 -20.26 -44.93
C ILE A 517 -65.93 -19.32 -45.22
N LEU A 518 -65.86 -18.08 -44.73
CA LEU A 518 -66.85 -17.02 -44.97
C LEU A 518 -66.18 -15.81 -45.62
N LEU A 519 -66.67 -15.43 -46.80
CA LEU A 519 -66.29 -14.20 -47.50
C LEU A 519 -67.52 -13.29 -47.51
N SER A 520 -67.47 -12.14 -46.83
CA SER A 520 -68.62 -11.25 -46.71
C SER A 520 -68.27 -9.80 -47.04
N SER A 521 -69.23 -9.05 -47.61
CA SER A 521 -69.10 -7.63 -47.92
C SER A 521 -70.47 -6.98 -48.07
N GLY A 522 -70.73 -5.89 -47.34
CA GLY A 522 -71.96 -5.09 -47.50
C GLY A 522 -73.28 -5.84 -47.32
N GLY A 523 -73.27 -6.96 -46.58
CA GLY A 523 -74.43 -7.85 -46.37
C GLY A 523 -74.55 -9.02 -47.36
N GLY A 524 -73.79 -9.02 -48.46
CA GLY A 524 -73.62 -10.21 -49.32
C GLY A 524 -72.51 -11.12 -48.81
N TYR A 525 -72.63 -12.43 -49.05
CA TYR A 525 -71.61 -13.39 -48.64
C TYR A 525 -71.55 -14.65 -49.52
N LEU A 526 -70.37 -15.27 -49.49
CA LEU A 526 -70.11 -16.63 -49.93
C LEU A 526 -69.63 -17.44 -48.72
N ARG A 527 -70.30 -18.55 -48.42
CA ARG A 527 -69.98 -19.41 -47.27
C ARG A 527 -69.76 -20.85 -47.72
N LEU A 528 -68.66 -21.46 -47.28
CA LEU A 528 -68.34 -22.87 -47.45
C LEU A 528 -68.36 -23.54 -46.08
N SER A 529 -69.32 -24.44 -45.82
CA SER A 529 -69.42 -25.15 -44.54
C SER A 529 -70.15 -26.49 -44.69
N GLY A 530 -69.67 -27.54 -44.02
CA GLY A 530 -70.30 -28.86 -44.02
C GLY A 530 -70.48 -29.49 -45.41
N GLY A 531 -69.62 -29.13 -46.37
CA GLY A 531 -69.73 -29.55 -47.78
C GLY A 531 -70.71 -28.74 -48.64
N ASN A 532 -71.40 -27.74 -48.05
CA ASN A 532 -72.33 -26.87 -48.76
C ASN A 532 -71.66 -25.57 -49.22
N ILE A 533 -72.19 -24.99 -50.30
CA ILE A 533 -71.82 -23.66 -50.81
C ILE A 533 -73.07 -22.78 -50.75
N GLU A 534 -73.02 -21.71 -49.96
CA GLU A 534 -74.07 -20.69 -49.88
C GLU A 534 -73.60 -19.41 -50.59
N VAL A 535 -74.41 -18.90 -51.52
CA VAL A 535 -74.17 -17.64 -52.24
C VAL A 535 -75.38 -16.75 -52.06
N HIS A 536 -75.32 -15.81 -51.11
CA HIS A 536 -76.45 -14.98 -50.74
C HIS A 536 -76.09 -13.49 -50.83
N GLY A 537 -77.06 -12.67 -51.24
CA GLY A 537 -76.93 -11.22 -51.26
C GLY A 537 -78.29 -10.54 -51.14
N PRO A 538 -78.36 -9.36 -50.49
CA PRO A 538 -79.61 -8.60 -50.37
C PRO A 538 -80.08 -7.99 -51.71
N GLY A 539 -79.22 -7.98 -52.73
CA GLY A 539 -79.51 -7.48 -54.07
C GLY A 539 -79.45 -8.57 -55.15
N LEU A 540 -79.05 -8.19 -56.36
CA LEU A 540 -78.91 -9.11 -57.49
C LEU A 540 -77.66 -10.00 -57.33
N VAL A 541 -77.85 -11.32 -57.45
CA VAL A 541 -76.75 -12.27 -57.68
C VAL A 541 -76.59 -12.44 -59.21
N ASP A 542 -75.61 -11.74 -59.79
CA ASP A 542 -75.33 -11.75 -61.23
C ASP A 542 -74.24 -12.79 -61.56
N VAL A 543 -74.61 -13.85 -62.30
CA VAL A 543 -73.70 -14.94 -62.68
C VAL A 543 -73.52 -14.93 -64.20
N LYS A 544 -72.30 -14.64 -64.68
CA LYS A 544 -71.99 -14.49 -66.11
C LYS A 544 -71.10 -15.61 -66.62
N GLY A 545 -71.59 -16.36 -67.62
CA GLY A 545 -70.86 -17.40 -68.33
C GLY A 545 -71.57 -17.83 -69.62
N ALA A 546 -70.82 -18.39 -70.59
CA ALA A 546 -71.40 -18.86 -71.86
C ALA A 546 -72.17 -20.20 -71.74
N GLN A 547 -71.90 -20.99 -70.68
CA GLN A 547 -72.52 -22.28 -70.41
C GLN A 547 -72.57 -22.53 -68.90
N HIS A 548 -73.73 -22.96 -68.39
CA HIS A 548 -73.93 -23.29 -66.98
C HIS A 548 -74.35 -24.76 -66.90
N SER A 549 -73.53 -25.62 -66.27
CA SER A 549 -73.80 -27.05 -66.12
C SER A 549 -73.83 -27.41 -64.64
N PHE A 550 -74.98 -27.88 -64.16
CA PHE A 550 -75.15 -28.37 -62.80
C PHE A 550 -75.09 -29.91 -62.82
N GLY A 551 -73.88 -30.46 -62.87
CA GLY A 551 -73.63 -31.90 -62.70
C GLY A 551 -73.91 -32.34 -61.27
N GLY A 552 -74.06 -33.66 -61.05
CA GLY A 552 -74.24 -34.24 -59.71
C GLY A 552 -73.08 -33.92 -58.73
N PRO A 553 -73.23 -34.25 -57.44
CA PRO A 553 -72.25 -33.88 -56.42
C PRO A 553 -70.87 -34.52 -56.71
N ALA A 554 -69.82 -33.74 -56.49
CA ALA A 554 -68.43 -34.17 -56.53
C ALA A 554 -67.73 -33.70 -55.25
N SER A 555 -66.77 -34.49 -54.76
CA SER A 555 -66.00 -34.17 -53.55
C SER A 555 -64.51 -34.24 -53.81
N MET A 556 -63.75 -33.41 -53.10
CA MET A 556 -62.28 -33.44 -53.08
C MET A 556 -61.86 -33.35 -51.60
N GLU A 557 -61.11 -34.34 -51.11
CA GLU A 557 -60.48 -34.25 -49.79
C GLU A 557 -59.14 -33.53 -49.92
N ALA A 558 -58.98 -32.43 -49.19
CA ALA A 558 -57.70 -31.75 -49.04
C ALA A 558 -57.08 -32.13 -47.69
N SER A 559 -55.82 -32.54 -47.68
CA SER A 559 -55.09 -32.81 -46.45
C SER A 559 -54.72 -31.48 -45.76
N MET A 560 -55.23 -31.26 -44.55
CA MET A 560 -54.86 -30.10 -43.74
C MET A 560 -53.42 -30.26 -43.23
N PRO A 561 -52.62 -29.18 -43.15
CA PRO A 561 -51.29 -29.24 -42.55
C PRO A 561 -51.39 -29.60 -41.06
N GLU A 562 -50.59 -30.58 -40.61
CA GLU A 562 -50.46 -30.92 -39.18
C GLU A 562 -49.65 -29.83 -38.47
N LEU A 563 -50.26 -29.18 -37.48
CA LEU A 563 -49.56 -28.26 -36.59
C LEU A 563 -48.87 -29.07 -35.49
N PRO A 564 -47.64 -28.71 -35.08
CA PRO A 564 -46.93 -29.44 -34.04
C PRO A 564 -47.66 -29.32 -32.69
N GLU A 565 -47.96 -30.46 -32.06
CA GLU A 565 -48.37 -30.51 -30.66
C GLU A 565 -47.12 -30.44 -29.78
N GLY A 566 -46.79 -29.25 -29.28
CA GLY A 566 -45.64 -29.05 -28.39
C GLY A 566 -45.86 -29.72 -27.04
N GLY A 567 -45.33 -30.93 -26.84
CA GLY A 567 -45.23 -31.55 -25.52
C GLY A 567 -44.06 -30.92 -24.74
N CYS A 568 -44.36 -30.04 -23.77
CA CYS A 568 -43.36 -29.59 -22.79
C CYS A 568 -44.00 -29.01 -21.51
N GLU A 569 -44.69 -29.86 -20.73
CA GLU A 569 -44.73 -29.69 -19.27
C GLU A 569 -43.37 -30.15 -18.70
N THR A 570 -42.32 -29.35 -18.87
CA THR A 570 -41.18 -29.41 -17.95
C THR A 570 -41.18 -28.14 -17.14
N GLN A 571 -41.52 -28.33 -15.87
CA GLN A 571 -41.48 -27.35 -14.80
C GLN A 571 -40.21 -26.50 -14.88
N MET A 572 -40.34 -25.24 -15.29
CA MET A 572 -39.40 -24.21 -14.87
C MET A 572 -39.75 -23.87 -13.42
N THR A 573 -39.31 -24.71 -12.48
CA THR A 573 -39.26 -24.32 -11.06
C THR A 573 -38.25 -23.19 -10.94
N GLY A 574 -38.75 -22.01 -10.57
CA GLY A 574 -37.95 -20.83 -10.31
C GLY A 574 -36.86 -21.10 -9.28
N ALA A 575 -35.69 -20.52 -9.52
CA ALA A 575 -34.70 -20.32 -8.48
C ALA A 575 -35.06 -18.99 -7.79
N ASP A 576 -35.89 -19.06 -6.77
CA ASP A 576 -35.92 -18.06 -5.70
C ASP A 576 -35.96 -18.81 -4.35
N ASP A 577 -35.09 -18.36 -3.46
CA ASP A 577 -34.91 -18.71 -2.04
C ASP A 577 -34.47 -20.15 -1.68
N ASP A 578 -33.15 -20.36 -1.56
CA ASP A 578 -32.58 -20.80 -0.25
C ASP A 578 -31.04 -20.76 -0.17
N ASN A 579 -30.59 -20.26 0.98
CA ASN A 579 -29.32 -20.44 1.69
C ASN A 579 -28.04 -19.63 1.32
N ALA A 580 -27.82 -18.65 2.21
CA ALA A 580 -26.54 -18.35 2.82
C ALA A 580 -25.74 -19.63 3.15
N GLY A 581 -24.54 -19.72 2.58
CA GLY A 581 -23.55 -20.75 2.90
C GLY A 581 -22.16 -20.15 2.84
N ALA A 582 -21.66 -19.75 4.00
CA ALA A 582 -20.25 -19.47 4.20
C ALA A 582 -19.41 -20.67 3.75
N VAL A 583 -18.39 -20.43 2.93
CA VAL A 583 -17.27 -21.37 2.77
C VAL A 583 -16.00 -20.59 3.00
N ALA A 584 -15.38 -20.89 4.14
CA ALA A 584 -13.99 -20.62 4.40
C ALA A 584 -13.13 -21.48 3.47
N LEU A 585 -12.25 -20.83 2.69
CA LEU A 585 -10.81 -21.05 2.65
C LEU A 585 -10.15 -19.96 1.80
#